data_AF-A0A8H6G056-F1
#
_entry.id   AF-A0A8H6G056-F1
#
_cell.length_a   1.000
_cell.length_b   1.000
_cell.length_c   1.000
_cell.angle_alpha   90.00
_cell.angle_beta   90.00
_cell.angle_gamma   90.00
#
_symmetry.space_group_name_H-M   'P 1'
#
loop_
_entity.id
_entity.type
_entity.pdbx_description
1 polymer ?
#
loop_
_entity_poly.entity_id
_entity_poly.type
_entity_poly.pdbx_seq_one_letter_code
_entity_poly.pdbx_strand_id
1 'polypeptide(L)'
;MMTPLWPLSLSQILFSFACLLTCYYTYQRLTTGASRRRFIASNGCKPLRKWRHKDPVLGLDFLWASYRAIEEHRALEMMKGQFDLVGVNTAQIRILTDTVVATIEPENLKCLLASDFRSYSLGDGRKKLMRPVFGEGIFTTDGKEWVLFPLG
;
A
#
# COMPACT_ATOMS: atom_id res chain seq x y z
N MET A 1 46.60 29.35 -15.36
CA MET A 1 46.05 29.47 -14.00
C MET A 1 44.76 28.69 -13.95
N MET A 2 44.78 27.50 -13.33
CA MET A 2 43.64 26.60 -13.23
C MET A 2 42.72 27.09 -12.11
N THR A 3 41.44 27.31 -12.39
CA THR A 3 40.44 27.69 -11.37
C THR A 3 40.22 26.53 -10.40
N PRO A 4 40.15 26.78 -9.08
CA PRO A 4 39.93 25.72 -8.12
C PRO A 4 38.49 25.18 -8.26
N LEU A 5 38.38 23.86 -8.42
CA LEU A 5 37.13 23.11 -8.33
C LEU A 5 36.71 23.12 -6.84
N TRP A 6 35.95 24.13 -6.44
CA TRP A 6 35.34 24.18 -5.11
C TRP A 6 34.35 22.99 -4.97
N PRO A 7 34.30 22.30 -3.81
CA PRO A 7 33.30 21.27 -3.59
C PRO A 7 31.93 21.91 -3.36
N LEU A 8 30.89 21.38 -4.01
CA LEU A 8 29.48 21.75 -3.80
C LEU A 8 29.21 21.95 -2.31
N SER A 9 28.68 23.12 -1.91
CA SER A 9 28.39 23.38 -0.50
C SER A 9 27.30 22.42 -0.05
N LEU A 10 27.36 21.93 1.18
CA LEU A 10 26.39 20.98 1.73
C LEU A 10 24.94 21.50 1.57
N SER A 11 24.74 22.81 1.67
CA SER A 11 23.46 23.48 1.40
C SER A 11 22.95 23.32 -0.03
N GLN A 12 23.82 23.39 -1.05
CA GLN A 12 23.46 23.20 -2.46
C GLN A 12 23.13 21.72 -2.76
N ILE A 13 23.83 20.79 -2.11
CA ILE A 13 23.54 19.35 -2.21
C ILE A 13 22.17 19.05 -1.60
N LEU A 14 21.90 19.56 -0.39
CA LEU A 14 20.60 19.38 0.27
C LEU A 14 19.45 20.01 -0.53
N PHE A 15 19.66 21.20 -1.09
CA PHE A 15 18.64 21.88 -1.90
C PHE A 15 18.34 21.14 -3.20
N SER A 16 19.38 20.68 -3.91
CA SER A 16 19.20 19.90 -5.13
C SER A 16 18.51 18.56 -4.85
N PHE A 17 18.87 17.87 -3.76
CA PHE A 17 18.21 16.65 -3.32
C PHE A 17 16.74 16.89 -2.95
N ALA A 18 16.43 17.94 -2.20
CA ALA A 18 15.05 18.31 -1.86
C ALA A 18 14.22 18.64 -3.11
N CYS A 19 14.78 19.38 -4.07
CA CYS A 19 14.13 19.66 -5.35
C CYS A 19 13.86 18.37 -6.13
N LEU A 20 14.85 17.48 -6.23
CA LEU A 20 14.69 16.19 -6.92
C LEU A 20 13.62 15.32 -6.25
N LEU A 21 13.61 15.20 -4.93
CA LEU A 21 12.57 14.47 -4.19
C LEU A 21 11.18 15.07 -4.42
N THR A 22 11.07 16.39 -4.41
CA THR A 22 9.79 17.08 -4.64
C THR A 22 9.31 16.88 -6.07
N CYS A 23 10.19 17.00 -7.07
CA CYS A 23 9.89 16.71 -8.47
C CYS A 23 9.49 15.25 -8.67
N TYR A 24 10.20 14.31 -8.07
CA TYR A 24 9.87 12.88 -8.13
C TYR A 24 8.51 12.59 -7.51
N TYR A 25 8.26 13.10 -6.31
CA TYR A 25 7.00 12.91 -5.60
C TYR A 25 5.82 13.52 -6.36
N THR A 26 5.98 14.74 -6.88
CA THR A 26 4.94 15.38 -7.70
C THR A 26 4.73 14.64 -9.02
N TYR A 27 5.79 14.21 -9.71
CA TYR A 27 5.70 13.38 -10.91
C TYR A 27 4.92 12.08 -10.64
N GLN A 28 5.25 11.35 -9.56
CA GLN A 28 4.53 10.15 -9.18
C GLN A 28 3.06 10.43 -8.88
N ARG A 29 2.78 11.48 -8.10
CA ARG A 29 1.40 11.87 -7.74
C ARG A 29 0.59 12.28 -8.96
N LEU A 30 1.19 12.97 -9.92
CA LEU A 30 0.52 13.39 -11.15
C LEU A 30 0.27 12.21 -12.08
N THR A 31 1.28 11.38 -12.36
CA THR A 31 1.17 10.24 -13.29
C THR A 31 0.27 9.14 -12.72
N THR A 32 0.66 8.54 -11.60
CA THR A 32 -0.10 7.44 -10.97
C THR A 32 -1.47 7.92 -10.49
N GLY A 33 -1.56 9.15 -9.98
CA GLY A 33 -2.82 9.73 -9.54
C GLY A 33 -3.78 10.01 -10.71
N ALA A 34 -3.28 10.50 -11.85
CA ALA A 34 -4.11 10.70 -13.04
C ALA A 34 -4.64 9.36 -13.59
N SER A 35 -3.77 8.34 -13.71
CA SER A 35 -4.20 7.01 -14.15
C SER A 35 -5.24 6.41 -13.21
N ARG A 36 -5.06 6.53 -11.89
CA ARG A 36 -6.07 6.10 -10.90
C ARG A 36 -7.39 6.86 -11.05
N ARG A 37 -7.35 8.18 -11.20
CA ARG A 37 -8.58 8.99 -11.40
C ARG A 37 -9.32 8.61 -12.67
N ARG A 38 -8.60 8.38 -13.77
CA ARG A 38 -9.18 7.90 -15.03
C ARG A 38 -9.84 6.53 -14.85
N PHE A 39 -9.15 5.59 -14.19
CA PHE A 39 -9.68 4.26 -13.91
C PHE A 39 -10.94 4.30 -13.03
N ILE A 40 -10.95 5.15 -12.00
CA ILE A 40 -12.12 5.37 -11.14
C ILE A 40 -13.29 5.93 -11.94
N ALA A 41 -13.04 6.92 -12.81
CA ALA A 41 -14.06 7.54 -13.64
C ALA A 41 -14.63 6.57 -14.69
N SER A 42 -13.78 5.78 -15.35
CA SER A 42 -14.22 4.83 -16.38
C SER A 42 -15.01 3.66 -15.82
N ASN A 43 -14.77 3.27 -14.56
CA ASN A 43 -15.44 2.15 -13.90
C ASN A 43 -16.56 2.60 -12.94
N GLY A 44 -16.87 3.90 -12.87
CA GLY A 44 -17.94 4.43 -12.02
C GLY A 44 -17.76 4.12 -10.53
N CYS A 45 -16.52 4.07 -10.03
CA CYS A 45 -16.29 3.67 -8.64
C CYS A 45 -16.85 4.70 -7.65
N LYS A 46 -17.53 4.21 -6.61
CA LYS A 46 -18.04 5.04 -5.51
C LYS A 46 -16.90 5.55 -4.62
N PRO A 47 -17.04 6.72 -3.98
CA PRO A 47 -16.04 7.20 -3.04
C PRO A 47 -15.91 6.24 -1.86
N LEU A 48 -14.67 5.92 -1.49
CA LEU A 48 -14.38 5.09 -0.32
C LEU A 48 -14.62 5.90 0.97
N ARG A 49 -15.28 5.27 1.94
CA ARG A 49 -15.32 5.80 3.30
C ARG A 49 -13.91 5.69 3.89
N LYS A 50 -13.42 6.77 4.48
CA LYS A 50 -12.13 6.77 5.18
C LYS A 50 -12.30 6.33 6.62
N TRP A 51 -11.36 5.52 7.08
CA TRP A 51 -11.21 5.26 8.50
C TRP A 51 -10.91 6.58 9.23
N ARG A 52 -11.56 6.77 10.37
CA ARG A 52 -11.31 7.91 11.26
C ARG A 52 -10.01 7.70 12.05
N HIS A 53 -8.88 8.08 11.44
CA HIS A 53 -7.60 8.10 12.15
C HIS A 53 -7.53 9.29 13.11
N LYS A 54 -6.93 9.09 14.29
CA LYS A 54 -6.46 10.17 15.18
C LYS A 54 -5.30 10.91 14.55
N ASP A 55 -4.41 10.20 13.86
CA ASP A 55 -3.34 10.75 13.05
C ASP A 55 -3.70 10.64 11.56
N PRO A 56 -4.28 11.69 10.96
CA PRO A 56 -4.72 11.65 9.57
C PRO A 56 -3.57 11.72 8.56
N VAL A 57 -2.34 12.00 9.00
CA VAL A 57 -1.18 12.24 8.11
C VAL A 57 -0.40 10.95 7.90
N LEU A 58 -0.09 10.22 8.97
CA LEU A 58 0.69 8.98 8.90
C LEU A 58 -0.09 7.75 9.37
N GLY A 59 -1.23 7.89 10.05
CA GLY A 59 -1.99 6.74 10.55
C GLY A 59 -1.23 5.91 11.58
N LEU A 60 -0.33 6.53 12.36
CA LEU A 60 0.47 5.83 13.38
C LEU A 60 -0.40 5.25 14.50
N ASP A 61 -1.57 5.84 14.73
CA ASP A 61 -2.57 5.35 15.67
C ASP A 61 -3.05 3.94 15.32
N PHE A 62 -3.30 3.68 14.04
CA PHE A 62 -3.71 2.37 13.55
C PHE A 62 -2.58 1.35 13.69
N LEU A 63 -1.34 1.74 13.38
CA LEU A 63 -0.17 0.87 13.53
C LEU A 63 0.05 0.45 14.98
N TRP A 64 0.00 1.41 15.91
CA TRP A 64 0.15 1.14 17.33
C TRP A 64 -0.97 0.24 17.87
N ALA A 65 -2.22 0.54 17.51
CA ALA A 65 -3.36 -0.29 17.89
C ALA A 65 -3.23 -1.73 17.34
N SER A 66 -2.77 -1.87 16.09
CA SER A 66 -2.54 -3.16 15.45
C SER A 66 -1.45 -3.96 16.17
N TYR A 67 -0.33 -3.31 16.51
CA TYR A 67 0.75 -3.95 17.26
C TYR A 67 0.26 -4.48 18.62
N ARG A 68 -0.42 -3.65 19.40
CA ARG A 68 -1.03 -4.06 20.68
C ARG A 68 -2.02 -5.21 20.52
N ALA A 69 -2.90 -5.13 19.51
CA ALA A 69 -3.88 -6.18 19.29
C ALA A 69 -3.25 -7.51 18.85
N ILE A 70 -2.11 -7.48 18.16
CA ILE A 70 -1.35 -8.70 17.83
C ILE A 70 -0.71 -9.28 19.10
N GLU A 71 -0.06 -8.44 19.92
CA GLU A 71 0.54 -8.83 21.20
C GLU A 71 -0.49 -9.47 22.14
N GLU A 72 -1.71 -8.92 22.19
CA GLU A 72 -2.82 -9.38 23.02
C GLU A 72 -3.70 -10.45 22.33
N HIS A 73 -3.28 -11.01 21.19
CA HIS A 73 -4.00 -12.05 20.43
C HIS A 73 -5.44 -11.69 20.00
N ARG A 74 -5.74 -10.40 19.82
CA ARG A 74 -7.05 -9.82 19.51
C ARG A 74 -7.07 -9.01 18.21
N ALA A 75 -6.15 -9.30 17.30
CA ALA A 75 -6.04 -8.63 16.00
C ALA A 75 -7.31 -8.73 15.15
N LEU A 76 -7.95 -9.92 15.11
CA LEU A 76 -9.19 -10.12 14.36
C LEU A 76 -10.36 -9.32 14.95
N GLU A 77 -10.50 -9.31 16.27
CA GLU A 77 -11.52 -8.52 16.97
C GLU A 77 -11.34 -7.03 16.71
N MET A 78 -10.09 -6.54 16.80
CA MET A 78 -9.76 -5.16 16.49
C MET A 78 -10.15 -4.82 15.05
N MET A 79 -9.77 -5.65 14.08
CA MET A 79 -10.05 -5.37 12.66
C MET A 79 -11.55 -5.40 12.37
N LYS A 80 -12.29 -6.36 12.92
CA LYS A 80 -13.76 -6.44 12.81
C LYS A 80 -14.44 -5.23 13.45
N GLY A 81 -14.06 -4.89 14.68
CA GLY A 81 -14.66 -3.77 15.42
C GLY A 81 -14.52 -2.44 14.70
N GLN A 82 -13.52 -2.30 13.83
CA GLN A 82 -13.32 -1.07 13.05
C GLN A 82 -14.27 -0.96 11.87
N PHE A 83 -14.62 -2.08 11.23
CA PHE A 83 -15.72 -2.10 10.25
C PHE A 83 -17.06 -1.78 10.93
N ASP A 84 -17.30 -2.32 12.13
CA ASP A 84 -18.50 -2.04 12.93
C ASP A 84 -18.60 -0.53 13.30
N LEU A 85 -17.47 0.09 13.70
CA LEU A 85 -17.40 1.52 14.04
C LEU A 85 -17.65 2.44 12.84
N VAL A 86 -17.13 2.10 11.66
CA VAL A 86 -17.30 2.91 10.44
C VAL A 86 -18.67 2.65 9.79
N GLY A 87 -19.28 1.49 10.06
CA GLY A 87 -20.59 1.09 9.54
C GLY A 87 -20.58 0.83 8.03
N VAL A 88 -19.47 0.31 7.50
CA VAL A 88 -19.32 -0.06 6.08
C VAL A 88 -18.48 -1.32 5.96
N ASN A 89 -18.72 -2.11 4.92
CA ASN A 89 -17.95 -3.32 4.64
C ASN A 89 -16.68 -3.08 3.82
N THR A 90 -16.46 -1.86 3.32
CA THR A 90 -15.26 -1.49 2.56
C THR A 90 -14.81 -0.09 2.94
N ALA A 91 -13.57 0.04 3.41
CA ALA A 91 -13.03 1.29 3.90
C ALA A 91 -11.58 1.51 3.46
N GLN A 92 -11.18 2.77 3.43
CA GLN A 92 -9.81 3.19 3.19
C GLN A 92 -9.09 3.44 4.51
N ILE A 93 -7.92 2.81 4.67
CA ILE A 93 -7.01 2.93 5.82
C ILE A 93 -5.75 3.64 5.36
N ARG A 94 -5.23 4.54 6.19
CA ARG A 94 -3.91 5.13 6.01
C ARG A 94 -2.91 4.41 6.90
N ILE A 95 -1.80 3.99 6.30
CA ILE A 95 -0.69 3.36 7.02
C ILE A 95 0.59 3.98 6.49
N LEU A 96 1.23 4.84 7.29
CA LEU A 96 2.35 5.69 6.88
C LEU A 96 2.01 6.47 5.60
N THR A 97 2.83 6.30 4.58
CA THR A 97 2.65 6.87 3.24
C THR A 97 1.58 6.16 2.42
N ASP A 98 1.25 4.93 2.79
CA ASP A 98 0.38 4.06 2.02
C ASP A 98 -1.09 4.26 2.34
N THR A 99 -1.90 3.86 1.35
CA THR A 99 -3.35 3.92 1.43
C THR A 99 -3.88 2.55 1.04
N VAL A 100 -4.40 1.85 2.04
CA VAL A 100 -4.89 0.48 1.93
C VAL A 100 -6.41 0.51 1.82
N VAL A 101 -6.96 -0.32 0.95
CA VAL A 101 -8.41 -0.56 0.89
C VAL A 101 -8.67 -1.90 1.55
N ALA A 102 -9.41 -1.89 2.65
CA ALA A 102 -9.80 -3.09 3.37
C ALA A 102 -11.28 -3.38 3.12
N THR A 103 -11.62 -4.64 2.89
CA THR A 103 -12.98 -5.07 2.58
C THR A 103 -13.33 -6.37 3.29
N ILE A 104 -14.54 -6.42 3.85
CA ILE A 104 -15.25 -7.62 4.29
C ILE A 104 -16.49 -7.90 3.43
N GLU A 105 -16.69 -7.13 2.35
CA GLU A 105 -17.81 -7.33 1.42
C GLU A 105 -17.64 -8.66 0.63
N PRO A 106 -18.60 -9.59 0.69
CA PRO A 106 -18.50 -10.91 0.05
C PRO A 106 -18.23 -10.85 -1.46
N GLU A 107 -18.85 -9.89 -2.16
CA GLU A 107 -18.70 -9.71 -3.60
C GLU A 107 -17.27 -9.28 -3.96
N ASN A 108 -16.67 -8.39 -3.15
CA ASN A 108 -15.28 -7.98 -3.34
C ASN A 108 -14.32 -9.13 -3.04
N LEU A 109 -14.59 -9.92 -1.99
CA LEU A 109 -13.78 -11.09 -1.66
C LEU A 109 -13.84 -12.16 -2.76
N LYS A 110 -15.03 -12.41 -3.32
CA LYS A 110 -15.19 -13.30 -4.48
C LYS A 110 -14.44 -12.78 -5.71
N CYS A 111 -14.48 -11.47 -5.93
CA CYS A 111 -13.74 -10.83 -7.01
C CYS A 111 -12.23 -11.04 -6.87
N LEU A 112 -11.69 -10.69 -5.69
CA LEU A 112 -10.28 -10.79 -5.35
C LEU A 112 -9.74 -12.22 -5.41
N LEU A 113 -10.50 -13.18 -4.86
CA LEU A 113 -10.00 -14.53 -4.59
C LEU A 113 -10.39 -15.55 -5.66
N ALA A 114 -11.36 -15.24 -6.53
CA ALA A 114 -11.85 -16.20 -7.52
C ALA A 114 -12.05 -15.60 -8.92
N SER A 115 -12.94 -14.62 -9.09
CA SER A 115 -13.39 -14.25 -10.44
C SER A 115 -12.40 -13.38 -11.21
N ASP A 116 -11.64 -12.53 -10.54
CA ASP A 116 -10.69 -11.61 -11.18
C ASP A 116 -9.32 -11.63 -10.49
N PHE A 117 -8.91 -12.82 -10.02
CA PHE A 117 -7.64 -13.01 -9.31
C PHE A 117 -6.43 -12.46 -10.08
N ARG A 118 -6.46 -12.49 -11.42
CA ARG A 118 -5.36 -12.03 -12.29
C ARG A 118 -5.15 -10.51 -12.28
N SER A 119 -6.17 -9.74 -11.88
CA SER A 119 -6.08 -8.29 -11.75
C SER A 119 -5.45 -7.84 -10.43
N TYR A 120 -5.16 -8.78 -9.53
CA TYR A 120 -4.53 -8.53 -8.23
C TYR A 120 -3.18 -9.25 -8.13
N SER A 121 -2.32 -8.73 -7.26
CA SER A 121 -1.01 -9.32 -6.97
C SER A 121 -0.75 -9.32 -5.47
N LEU A 122 0.20 -10.15 -5.02
CA LEU A 122 0.63 -10.19 -3.63
C LEU A 122 1.35 -8.90 -3.20
N GLY A 123 1.84 -8.13 -4.17
CA GLY A 123 2.62 -6.92 -3.96
C GLY A 123 4.09 -7.19 -3.60
N ASP A 124 4.97 -6.33 -4.11
CA ASP A 124 6.43 -6.50 -3.95
C ASP A 124 6.89 -6.50 -2.49
N GLY A 125 6.23 -5.72 -1.63
CA GLY A 125 6.55 -5.65 -0.21
C GLY A 125 6.40 -7.00 0.48
N ARG A 126 5.27 -7.69 0.24
CA ARG A 126 5.02 -9.03 0.79
C ARG A 126 6.03 -10.04 0.26
N LYS A 127 6.26 -10.06 -1.06
CA LYS A 127 7.21 -10.99 -1.68
C LYS A 127 8.61 -10.80 -1.10
N LYS A 128 9.10 -9.57 -0.98
CA LYS A 128 10.41 -9.26 -0.39
C LYS A 128 10.53 -9.70 1.07
N LEU A 129 9.47 -9.52 1.86
CA LEU A 129 9.46 -9.90 3.28
C LEU A 129 9.39 -11.42 3.47
N MET A 130 8.60 -12.11 2.65
CA MET A 130 8.31 -13.54 2.84
C MET A 130 9.30 -14.47 2.13
N ARG A 131 9.93 -14.06 1.02
CA ARG A 131 10.89 -14.88 0.27
C ARG A 131 12.07 -15.40 1.10
N PRO A 132 12.72 -14.62 1.98
CA PRO A 132 13.83 -15.13 2.78
C PRO A 132 13.43 -16.24 3.76
N VAL A 133 12.16 -16.26 4.19
CA VAL A 133 11.66 -17.22 5.17
C VAL A 133 11.03 -18.44 4.50
N PHE A 134 10.28 -18.24 3.41
CA PHE A 134 9.45 -19.27 2.78
C PHE A 134 9.95 -19.71 1.40
N GLY A 135 10.98 -19.07 0.86
CA GLY A 135 11.44 -19.31 -0.52
C GLY A 135 10.43 -18.87 -1.58
N GLU A 136 10.55 -19.43 -2.78
CA GLU A 136 9.53 -19.30 -3.82
C GLU A 136 8.39 -20.29 -3.57
N GLY A 137 7.16 -19.80 -3.49
CA GLY A 137 6.01 -20.60 -3.11
C GLY A 137 4.73 -19.81 -2.98
N ILE A 138 3.74 -20.42 -2.33
CA ILE A 138 2.36 -19.91 -2.28
C ILE A 138 2.20 -18.51 -1.67
N PHE A 139 3.21 -18.01 -0.96
CA PHE A 139 3.21 -16.70 -0.32
C PHE A 139 4.04 -15.65 -1.05
N THR A 140 4.76 -16.04 -2.11
CA THR A 140 5.81 -15.25 -2.75
C THR A 140 5.72 -15.21 -4.28
N THR A 141 4.91 -16.09 -4.88
CA THR A 141 4.64 -16.12 -6.32
C THR A 141 3.20 -15.70 -6.64
N ASP A 142 2.99 -15.10 -7.81
CA ASP A 142 1.66 -14.82 -8.40
C ASP A 142 1.78 -14.79 -9.93
N GLY A 143 0.65 -14.65 -10.64
CA GLY A 143 0.63 -14.56 -12.11
C GLY A 143 1.11 -15.84 -12.80
N LYS A 144 2.03 -15.71 -13.77
CA LYS A 144 2.51 -16.85 -14.58
C LYS A 144 3.25 -17.90 -13.74
N GLU A 145 4.03 -17.44 -12.76
CA GLU A 145 4.80 -18.31 -11.86
C GLU A 145 3.87 -19.21 -11.03
N TRP A 146 2.67 -18.73 -10.70
CA TRP A 146 1.67 -19.50 -9.97
C TRP A 146 1.08 -20.65 -10.79
N VAL A 147 0.82 -20.42 -12.09
CA VAL A 147 0.21 -21.42 -12.98
C VAL A 147 1.21 -22.50 -13.38
N LEU A 148 2.50 -22.16 -13.39
CA LEU A 148 3.60 -23.05 -13.77
C LEU A 148 4.20 -23.80 -12.58
N PHE A 149 3.60 -23.71 -11.39
CA PHE A 149 4.03 -24.52 -10.26
C PHE A 149 3.99 -25.99 -10.69
N PRO A 150 5.14 -26.68 -10.80
CA PRO A 150 5.13 -28.07 -11.19
C PRO A 150 4.39 -28.80 -10.09
N LEU A 151 3.27 -29.42 -10.44
CA LEU A 151 2.68 -30.45 -9.59
C LEU A 151 3.69 -31.60 -9.60
N GLY A 152 4.63 -31.55 -8.65
CA GLY A 152 5.46 -32.68 -8.25
C GLY A 152 4.62 -33.71 -7.52
#